data_AF-A0A2V1BHA4-F1
#
_entry.id   AF-A0A2V1BHA4-F1
#
_cell.length_a   1.000
_cell.length_b   1.000
_cell.length_c   1.000
_cell.angle_alpha   90.00
_cell.angle_beta   90.00
_cell.angle_gamma   90.00
#
_symmetry.space_group_name_H-M   'P 1'
#
loop_
_entity.id
_entity.type
_entity.pdbx_description
1 polymer ?
#
loop_
_entity_poly.entity_id
_entity_poly.type
_entity_poly.pdbx_seq_one_letter_code
_entity_poly.pdbx_strand_id
1 'polypeptide(L)' 'ARSRGCVFDVMSFSWVPAECVDFEMHERYISERNWDFYEDYYMTKRLSVDVVKAGEYRWLFSSQSYHIAHCVYTWEK' A
#
# COMPACT_ATOMS: atom_id res chain seq x y z
N ALA A 1 -14.87 6.11 -2.25
CA ALA A 1 -14.12 5.83 -1.02
C ALA A 1 -13.64 7.13 -0.37
N ARG A 2 -12.77 7.93 -1.02
CA ARG A 2 -12.34 9.26 -0.54
C ARG A 2 -13.47 10.18 -0.09
N SER A 3 -14.50 10.36 -0.92
CA SER A 3 -15.67 11.20 -0.59
C SER A 3 -16.49 10.71 0.60
N ARG A 4 -16.25 9.47 1.07
CA ARG A 4 -16.90 8.86 2.24
C ARG A 4 -15.96 8.82 3.47
N GLY A 5 -14.83 9.54 3.43
CA GLY A 5 -13.86 9.59 4.53
C GLY A 5 -12.95 8.38 4.65
N CYS A 6 -12.85 7.54 3.62
CA CYS A 6 -11.88 6.45 3.60
C CYS A 6 -10.50 6.95 3.16
N VAL A 7 -9.46 6.38 3.75
CA VAL A 7 -8.06 6.54 3.31
C VAL A 7 -7.61 5.27 2.60
N PHE A 8 -6.66 5.41 1.67
CA PHE A 8 -6.07 4.25 1.01
C PHE A 8 -4.87 3.79 1.84
N ASP A 9 -4.96 2.58 2.36
CA ASP A 9 -3.90 1.92 3.10
C ASP A 9 -3.08 1.09 2.10
N VAL A 10 -1.84 1.52 1.87
CA VAL A 10 -0.94 0.87 0.90
C VAL A 10 -0.59 -0.53 1.37
N MET A 11 -0.40 -0.73 2.68
CA MET A 11 0.04 -2.01 3.23
C MET A 11 -1.05 -3.08 3.21
N SER A 12 -2.34 -2.74 3.33
CA SER A 12 -3.44 -3.67 3.00
C SER A 12 -3.93 -3.58 1.56
N PHE A 13 -3.39 -2.64 0.78
CA PHE A 13 -3.79 -2.32 -0.59
C PHE A 13 -5.31 -2.14 -0.74
N SER A 14 -5.93 -1.43 0.21
CA SER A 14 -7.39 -1.30 0.29
C SER A 14 -7.86 0.06 0.81
N TRP A 15 -9.12 0.39 0.53
CA TRP A 15 -9.77 1.58 1.07
C TRP A 15 -10.38 1.27 2.44
N VAL A 16 -9.94 1.98 3.47
CA VAL A 16 -10.35 1.74 4.85
C VAL A 16 -10.94 3.04 5.44
N PRO A 17 -12.07 3.00 6.18
CA PRO A 17 -12.54 4.15 6.94
C PRO A 17 -11.41 4.70 7.83
N ALA A 18 -11.23 6.02 7.90
CA ALA A 18 -10.10 6.61 8.63
C ALA A 18 -10.06 6.19 10.12
N GLU A 19 -11.23 5.96 10.74
CA GLU A 19 -11.36 5.46 12.12
C GLU A 19 -10.92 4.00 12.32
N CYS A 20 -10.85 3.21 11.24
CA CYS A 20 -10.45 1.80 11.26
C CYS A 20 -8.98 1.60 10.84
N VAL A 21 -8.25 2.68 10.53
CA VAL A 21 -6.83 2.57 10.18
C VAL A 21 -5.99 2.61 11.43
N ASP A 22 -5.22 1.54 11.64
CA ASP A 22 -4.09 1.57 12.56
C ASP A 22 -2.93 2.32 11.89
N PHE A 23 -2.87 3.63 12.16
CA PHE A 23 -1.83 4.51 11.59
C PHE A 23 -0.43 4.18 12.13
N GLU A 24 -0.32 3.72 13.38
CA GLU A 24 0.99 3.37 13.96
C GLU A 24 1.57 2.14 13.25
N MET A 25 0.77 1.10 13.10
CA MET A 25 1.16 -0.11 12.38
C MET A 25 1.41 0.20 10.90
N HIS A 26 0.53 0.96 10.23
CA HIS A 26 0.75 1.37 8.85
C HIS A 26 2.09 2.10 8.66
N GLU A 27 2.37 3.11 9.50
CA GLU A 27 3.60 3.89 9.39
C GLU A 27 4.84 3.04 9.68
N ARG A 28 4.77 2.09 10.63
CA ARG A 28 5.85 1.15 10.88
C ARG A 28 6.21 0.36 9.63
N TYR A 29 5.22 -0.30 9.01
CA TYR A 29 5.46 -1.14 7.83
C TYR A 29 5.84 -0.33 6.57
N ILE A 30 5.22 0.84 6.34
CA ILE A 30 5.51 1.63 5.14
C ILE A 30 6.90 2.31 5.22
N SER A 31 7.42 2.56 6.43
CA SER A 31 8.73 3.20 6.64
C SER A 31 9.90 2.21 6.82
N GLU A 32 9.62 0.92 7.02
CA GLU A 32 10.66 -0.12 7.13
C GLU A 32 11.62 -0.13 5.95
N ARG A 33 11.13 0.14 4.74
CA ARG A 33 11.89 0.13 3.49
C ARG A 33 11.32 1.11 2.47
N ASN A 34 12.14 1.46 1.48
CA ASN A 34 11.66 2.12 0.27
C ASN A 34 10.94 1.09 -0.62
N TRP A 35 9.61 1.03 -0.51
CA TRP A 35 8.79 0.12 -1.32
C TRP A 35 8.66 0.63 -2.76
N ASP A 36 8.93 -0.27 -3.71
CA ASP A 36 8.85 0.01 -5.14
C ASP A 36 7.60 -0.62 -5.75
N PHE A 37 6.88 0.18 -6.52
CA PHE A 37 5.68 -0.24 -7.22
C PHE A 37 5.83 0.01 -8.72
N TYR A 38 5.24 -0.87 -9.53
CA TYR A 38 5.36 -0.82 -10.98
C TYR A 38 4.02 -1.11 -11.65
N GLU A 39 3.75 -0.44 -12.77
CA GLU A 39 2.55 -0.69 -13.58
C GLU A 39 2.66 -1.94 -14.47
N ASP A 40 3.89 -2.39 -14.75
CA ASP A 40 4.18 -3.48 -15.67
C ASP A 40 5.01 -4.61 -15.04
N TYR A 41 4.83 -5.82 -15.56
CA TYR A 41 5.46 -7.03 -15.02
C TYR A 41 6.98 -6.98 -15.11
N TYR A 42 7.51 -6.30 -16.14
CA TYR A 42 8.93 -6.15 -16.37
C TYR A 42 9.58 -5.10 -15.45
N MET A 43 8.80 -4.48 -14.55
CA MET A 43 9.27 -3.49 -13.57
C MET A 43 9.97 -2.28 -14.23
N THR A 44 9.46 -1.82 -15.37
CA THR A 44 10.06 -0.71 -16.12
C THR A 44 9.39 0.65 -15.84
N LYS A 45 8.12 0.64 -15.41
CA LYS A 45 7.32 1.82 -15.11
C LYS A 45 7.13 1.97 -13.61
N ARG A 46 8.17 2.48 -12.93
CA ARG A 46 8.16 2.70 -11.49
C ARG A 46 7.22 3.85 -11.10
N LEU A 47 6.43 3.62 -10.05
CA LEU A 47 5.57 4.61 -9.40
C LEU A 47 6.17 5.03 -8.05
N SER A 48 5.98 6.29 -7.68
CA SER A 48 6.28 6.73 -6.32
C SER A 48 5.21 6.26 -5.33
N VAL A 49 5.58 6.09 -4.07
CA VAL A 49 4.63 5.73 -3.01
C VAL A 49 3.49 6.74 -2.90
N ASP A 50 3.75 8.05 -3.11
CA ASP A 50 2.72 9.08 -3.08
C ASP A 50 1.66 8.90 -4.17
N VAL A 51 2.06 8.43 -5.35
CA VAL A 51 1.12 8.07 -6.43
C VAL A 51 0.30 6.84 -6.05
N VAL A 52 0.91 5.85 -5.39
CA VAL A 52 0.22 4.63 -4.93
C VAL A 52 -0.76 4.92 -3.79
N LYS A 53 -0.39 5.82 -2.86
CA LYS A 53 -1.27 6.34 -1.80
C LYS A 53 -2.53 7.01 -2.36
N ALA A 54 -2.54 7.35 -3.65
CA ALA A 54 -3.74 7.86 -4.28
C ALA A 54 -4.85 6.79 -4.40
N GLY A 55 -4.49 5.50 -4.41
CA GLY A 55 -5.45 4.39 -4.52
C GLY A 55 -6.17 4.34 -5.87
N GLU A 56 -5.54 4.88 -6.91
CA GLU A 56 -6.11 5.00 -8.27
C GLU A 56 -5.80 3.77 -9.15
N TYR A 57 -4.91 2.90 -8.70
CA TYR A 57 -4.52 1.66 -9.37
C TYR A 57 -5.28 0.46 -8.79
N ARG A 58 -5.85 -0.37 -9.66
CA ARG A 58 -6.55 -1.60 -9.24
C ARG A 58 -5.57 -2.67 -8.73
N TRP A 59 -4.37 -2.73 -9.29
CA TRP A 59 -3.34 -3.70 -8.97
C TRP A 59 -1.99 -3.15 -9.46
N LEU A 60 -0.89 -3.55 -8.81
CA LEU A 60 0.47 -3.11 -9.10
C LEU A 60 1.44 -4.29 -8.96
N PHE A 61 2.55 -4.24 -9.67
CA PHE A 61 3.67 -5.14 -9.43
C PHE A 61 4.61 -4.56 -8.38
N SER A 62 5.23 -5.42 -7.57
CA SER A 62 6.21 -5.01 -6.57
C SER A 62 7.19 -6.15 -6.31
N SER A 63 8.18 -5.90 -5.45
CA SER A 63 9.16 -6.89 -5.02
C SER A 63 8.53 -8.01 -4.19
N GLN A 64 9.16 -9.18 -4.18
CA GLN A 64 8.77 -10.29 -3.31
C GLN A 64 8.77 -9.90 -1.82
N SER A 65 9.70 -9.02 -1.41
CA SER A 65 9.75 -8.49 -0.03
C SER A 65 8.50 -7.68 0.32
N TYR A 66 7.97 -6.89 -0.61
CA TYR A 66 6.73 -6.16 -0.38
C TYR A 66 5.56 -7.13 -0.22
N HIS A 67 5.47 -8.16 -1.07
CA HIS A 67 4.44 -9.18 -0.97
C HIS A 67 4.43 -9.86 0.41
N ILE A 68 5.62 -10.20 0.93
CA ILE A 68 5.74 -10.77 2.29
C ILE A 68 5.27 -9.76 3.35
N ALA A 69 5.75 -8.52 3.31
CA ALA A 69 5.38 -7.49 4.28
C ALA A 69 3.87 -7.19 4.27
N HIS A 70 3.26 -7.08 3.09
CA HIS A 70 1.81 -6.94 2.92
C HIS A 70 1.03 -8.11 3.51
N CYS A 71 1.48 -9.35 3.27
CA CYS A 71 0.85 -10.55 3.83
C CYS A 71 0.95 -10.60 5.36
N VAL A 72 2.11 -10.26 5.93
CA VAL A 72 2.28 -10.20 7.40
C VAL A 72 1.45 -9.06 8.00
N TYR A 73 1.45 -7.87 7.39
CA TYR A 73 0.61 -6.74 7.79
C TYR A 73 -0.87 -7.14 7.85
N THR A 74 -1.37 -7.83 6.82
CA THR A 74 -2.76 -8.29 6.76
C THR A 74 -3.07 -9.35 7.83
N TRP A 75 -2.08 -10.11 8.29
CA TRP A 75 -2.26 -11.14 9.32
C TRP A 75 -2.22 -10.60 10.74
N GLU A 76 -1.44 -9.54 10.98
CA GLU A 76 -1.32 -8.88 12.29
C GLU A 76 -2.49 -7.90 12.56
N LYS A 77 -3.14 -7.39 11.49
CA LYS A 77 -4.31 -6.50 11.54
C LYS A 77 -5.60 -7.24 11.92
#